data_AF-A0A958Y7F0-F1
#
_entry.id   AF-A0A958Y7F0-F1
#
_cell.length_a   1.000
_cell.length_b   1.000
_cell.length_c   1.000
_cell.angle_alpha   90.00
_cell.angle_beta   90.00
_cell.angle_gamma   90.00
#
_symmetry.space_group_name_H-M   'P 1'
#
loop_
_entity.id
_entity.type
_entity.pdbx_description
1 polymer ?
#
loop_
_entity_poly.entity_id
_entity_poly.type
_entity_poly.pdbx_seq_one_letter_code
_entity_poly.pdbx_strand_id
1 'polypeptide(L)'
;KQQGMKVLLDFHYSDTWADPSKQEIPAAWLDDIDNTPALGTLLYDYTYDTLNALANLNLLPDIVQVGNEINPMILQHGDLVWPIDWSRNSFLLNKGIQAIRDISAEKNKDIGVMLHIAQPENALWWFEQATQNGVTDFDWIGVSYYPIWSTYDLSNVGTALNTLITTYNKDLMVVETAYPFTLTDADSAGNILNADALVSGYPA
;
A
#
# COMPACT_ATOMS: atom_id res chain seq x y z
N LYS A 1 20.06 0.61 -6.41
CA LYS A 1 20.96 -0.45 -5.86
C LYS A 1 22.44 -0.06 -5.81
N GLN A 2 23.03 0.61 -6.84
CA GLN A 2 24.47 0.96 -6.84
C GLN A 2 24.95 1.78 -5.62
N GLN A 3 24.08 2.62 -5.04
CA GLN A 3 24.37 3.39 -3.82
C GLN A 3 24.15 2.60 -2.51
N GLY A 4 23.97 1.27 -2.58
CA GLY A 4 23.74 0.43 -1.39
C GLY A 4 22.37 0.59 -0.72
N MET A 5 21.48 1.43 -1.25
CA MET A 5 20.12 1.60 -0.73
C MET A 5 19.27 0.34 -0.97
N LYS A 6 18.50 -0.04 0.06
CA LYS A 6 17.40 -1.01 -0.06
C LYS A 6 16.27 -0.41 -0.90
N VAL A 7 15.48 -1.27 -1.52
CA VAL A 7 14.36 -0.85 -2.38
C VAL A 7 13.05 -1.41 -1.83
N LEU A 8 12.07 -0.53 -1.62
CA LEU A 8 10.66 -0.88 -1.46
C LEU A 8 9.98 -0.58 -2.80
N LEU A 9 9.40 -1.60 -3.43
CA LEU A 9 8.64 -1.45 -4.68
C LEU A 9 7.15 -1.41 -4.35
N ASP A 10 6.49 -0.35 -4.79
CA ASP A 10 5.05 -0.18 -4.66
C ASP A 10 4.34 -0.49 -5.98
N PHE A 11 3.50 -1.52 -5.96
CA PHE A 11 2.55 -1.77 -7.04
C PHE A 11 1.23 -1.08 -6.73
N HIS A 12 0.91 -0.03 -7.49
CA HIS A 12 -0.42 0.58 -7.43
C HIS A 12 -1.53 -0.32 -8.01
N TYR A 13 -1.15 -1.24 -8.91
CA TYR A 13 -2.09 -2.01 -9.74
C TYR A 13 -3.11 -1.13 -10.48
N SER A 14 -2.63 -0.03 -11.05
CA SER A 14 -3.41 0.91 -11.86
C SER A 14 -2.52 1.52 -12.94
N ASP A 15 -3.12 2.02 -14.03
CA ASP A 15 -2.41 2.82 -15.04
C ASP A 15 -2.15 4.27 -14.56
N THR A 16 -2.62 4.63 -13.37
CA THR A 16 -2.50 5.95 -12.76
C THR A 16 -2.37 5.85 -11.23
N TRP A 17 -2.48 6.97 -10.53
CA TRP A 17 -2.51 7.01 -9.07
C TRP A 17 -3.65 6.14 -8.51
N ALA A 18 -3.29 5.31 -7.52
CA ALA A 18 -4.23 4.53 -6.72
C ALA A 18 -4.13 5.03 -5.27
N ASP A 19 -5.28 5.37 -4.68
CA ASP A 19 -5.40 5.98 -3.36
C ASP A 19 -6.79 5.61 -2.74
N PRO A 20 -7.13 6.05 -1.52
CA PRO A 20 -8.40 5.72 -0.89
C PRO A 20 -9.64 6.22 -1.61
N SER A 21 -9.49 7.19 -2.53
CA SER A 21 -10.57 7.75 -3.34
C SER A 21 -10.70 7.06 -4.70
N LYS A 22 -9.66 6.35 -5.17
CA LYS A 22 -9.64 5.71 -6.49
C LYS A 22 -8.72 4.48 -6.53
N GLN A 23 -9.26 3.36 -7.00
CA GLN A 23 -8.52 2.11 -7.22
C GLN A 23 -8.74 1.59 -8.65
N GLU A 24 -8.60 2.48 -9.64
CA GLU A 24 -8.97 2.21 -11.03
C GLU A 24 -8.16 1.06 -11.63
N ILE A 25 -8.85 0.02 -12.08
CA ILE A 25 -8.28 -1.14 -12.75
C ILE A 25 -7.48 -0.72 -14.01
N PRO A 26 -6.34 -1.36 -14.31
CA PRO A 26 -5.64 -1.13 -15.58
C PRO A 26 -6.57 -1.45 -16.76
N ALA A 27 -6.50 -0.64 -17.82
CA ALA A 27 -7.39 -0.79 -18.97
C ALA A 27 -7.32 -2.18 -19.61
N ALA A 28 -6.14 -2.81 -19.55
CA ALA A 28 -5.90 -4.15 -20.09
C ALA A 28 -6.61 -5.28 -19.32
N TRP A 29 -7.05 -5.04 -18.09
CA TRP A 29 -7.69 -6.05 -17.23
C TRP A 29 -9.20 -5.83 -17.07
N LEU A 30 -9.74 -4.75 -17.66
CA LEU A 30 -11.13 -4.35 -17.49
C LEU A 30 -12.12 -5.43 -17.93
N ASP A 31 -11.81 -6.18 -18.99
CA ASP A 31 -12.66 -7.27 -19.50
C ASP A 31 -12.83 -8.43 -18.49
N ASP A 32 -11.92 -8.54 -17.51
CA ASP A 32 -11.93 -9.59 -16.48
C ASP A 32 -12.42 -9.07 -15.11
N ILE A 33 -12.92 -7.83 -15.01
CA ILE A 33 -13.28 -7.20 -13.73
C ILE A 33 -14.29 -8.01 -12.90
N ASP A 34 -15.25 -8.64 -13.56
CA ASP A 34 -16.31 -9.47 -12.95
C ASP A 34 -15.91 -10.96 -12.80
N ASN A 35 -14.70 -11.32 -13.23
CA ASN A 35 -14.17 -12.67 -13.15
C ASN A 35 -12.99 -12.74 -12.17
N THR A 36 -13.30 -12.74 -10.88
CA THR A 36 -12.30 -12.75 -9.79
C THR A 36 -11.18 -13.77 -9.97
N PRO A 37 -11.41 -15.05 -10.37
CA PRO A 37 -10.33 -15.99 -10.65
C PRO A 37 -9.40 -15.57 -11.79
N ALA A 38 -9.93 -15.07 -12.90
CA ALA A 38 -9.12 -14.60 -14.03
C ALA A 38 -8.34 -13.34 -13.64
N LEU A 39 -8.99 -12.39 -12.98
CA LEU A 39 -8.35 -11.17 -12.49
C LEU A 39 -7.24 -11.46 -11.48
N GLY A 40 -7.42 -12.45 -10.59
CA GLY A 40 -6.37 -12.89 -9.68
C GLY A 40 -5.19 -13.57 -10.38
N THR A 41 -5.44 -14.21 -11.53
CA THR A 41 -4.36 -14.74 -12.37
C THR A 41 -3.57 -13.60 -13.02
N LEU A 42 -4.25 -12.60 -13.58
CA LEU A 42 -3.61 -11.39 -14.14
C LEU A 42 -2.76 -10.65 -13.10
N LEU A 43 -3.29 -10.46 -11.90
CA LEU A 43 -2.56 -9.80 -10.81
C LEU A 43 -1.32 -10.61 -10.39
N TYR A 44 -1.46 -11.92 -10.22
CA TYR A 44 -0.33 -12.81 -9.91
C TYR A 44 0.75 -12.71 -11.01
N ASP A 45 0.35 -12.92 -12.27
CA ASP A 45 1.27 -12.98 -13.41
C ASP A 45 2.00 -11.64 -13.57
N TYR A 46 1.30 -10.51 -13.50
CA TYR A 46 1.91 -9.18 -13.59
C TYR A 46 2.93 -8.92 -12.47
N THR A 47 2.57 -9.30 -11.24
CA THR A 47 3.46 -9.14 -10.08
C THR A 47 4.71 -10.00 -10.23
N TYR A 48 4.53 -11.29 -10.55
CA TYR A 48 5.62 -12.24 -10.71
C TYR A 48 6.51 -11.87 -11.90
N ASP A 49 5.95 -11.58 -13.07
CA ASP A 49 6.70 -11.26 -14.28
C ASP A 49 7.50 -9.97 -14.13
N THR A 50 6.93 -8.95 -13.48
CA THR A 50 7.66 -7.70 -13.17
C THR A 50 8.85 -7.98 -12.26
N LEU A 51 8.64 -8.74 -11.18
CA LEU A 51 9.71 -9.10 -10.25
C LEU A 51 10.75 -10.01 -10.90
N ASN A 52 10.35 -10.93 -11.78
CA ASN A 52 11.25 -11.79 -12.52
C ASN A 52 12.08 -10.99 -13.55
N ALA A 53 11.47 -10.01 -14.22
CA ALA A 53 12.21 -9.08 -15.08
C ALA A 53 13.25 -8.28 -14.29
N LEU A 54 12.89 -7.77 -13.10
CA LEU A 54 13.85 -7.12 -12.19
C LEU A 54 14.93 -8.10 -11.71
N ALA A 55 14.60 -9.36 -11.42
CA ALA A 55 15.55 -10.39 -11.03
C ALA A 55 16.60 -10.65 -12.11
N ASN A 56 16.17 -10.74 -13.37
CA ASN A 56 17.08 -10.91 -14.52
C ASN A 56 18.07 -9.75 -14.69
N LEU A 57 17.75 -8.59 -14.11
CA LEU A 57 18.62 -7.41 -14.08
C LEU A 57 19.40 -7.25 -12.76
N ASN A 58 19.28 -8.21 -11.83
CA ASN A 58 19.80 -8.12 -10.45
C ASN A 58 19.24 -6.91 -9.66
N LEU A 59 17.97 -6.59 -9.89
CA LEU A 59 17.27 -5.44 -9.33
C LEU A 59 16.10 -5.82 -8.39
N LEU A 60 16.01 -7.08 -7.95
CA LEU A 60 14.95 -7.48 -7.01
C LEU A 60 14.89 -6.55 -5.78
N PRO A 61 13.69 -6.09 -5.40
CA PRO A 61 13.51 -5.24 -4.24
C PRO A 61 13.74 -6.02 -2.94
N ASP A 62 13.78 -5.28 -1.83
CA ASP A 62 13.91 -5.83 -0.47
C ASP A 62 12.54 -5.92 0.21
N ILE A 63 11.59 -5.05 -0.16
CA ILE A 63 10.18 -5.09 0.23
C ILE A 63 9.31 -4.85 -1.01
N VAL A 64 8.19 -5.54 -1.12
CA VAL A 64 7.17 -5.31 -2.17
C VAL A 64 5.83 -5.06 -1.50
N GLN A 65 5.17 -3.99 -1.91
CA GLN A 65 3.82 -3.62 -1.48
C GLN A 65 2.78 -4.14 -2.48
N VAL A 66 1.74 -4.80 -1.95
CA VAL A 66 0.62 -5.36 -2.74
C VAL A 66 -0.52 -4.34 -2.76
N GLY A 67 -0.46 -3.37 -3.69
CA GLY A 67 -1.43 -2.29 -3.79
C GLY A 67 -1.03 -1.06 -2.97
N ASN A 68 -1.38 0.13 -3.45
CA ASN A 68 -1.19 1.38 -2.71
C ASN A 68 -2.46 1.85 -2.02
N GLU A 69 -2.33 2.23 -0.73
CA GLU A 69 -3.40 2.76 0.12
C GLU A 69 -4.74 2.03 -0.10
N ILE A 70 -4.71 0.70 0.08
CA ILE A 70 -5.79 -0.24 -0.27
C ILE A 70 -6.94 -0.23 0.74
N ASN A 71 -7.29 0.96 1.23
CA ASN A 71 -8.40 1.20 2.15
C ASN A 71 -9.72 0.65 1.58
N PRO A 72 -10.13 0.97 0.33
CA PRO A 72 -11.19 0.27 -0.38
C PRO A 72 -10.68 -1.00 -1.08
N MET A 73 -11.53 -1.68 -1.87
CA MET A 73 -11.08 -2.81 -2.69
C MET A 73 -10.11 -2.37 -3.79
N ILE A 74 -9.11 -3.21 -4.09
CA ILE A 74 -8.24 -3.02 -5.26
C ILE A 74 -8.99 -3.35 -6.57
N LEU A 75 -8.48 -2.82 -7.68
CA LEU A 75 -8.94 -3.15 -9.04
C LEU A 75 -10.45 -2.92 -9.24
N GLN A 76 -10.92 -1.70 -8.98
CA GLN A 76 -12.30 -1.27 -9.20
C GLN A 76 -12.41 -0.41 -10.47
N HIS A 77 -13.62 -0.20 -10.98
CA HIS A 77 -13.87 0.67 -12.13
C HIS A 77 -14.90 1.73 -11.77
N GLY A 78 -14.55 3.02 -11.93
CA GLY A 78 -15.44 4.13 -11.56
C GLY A 78 -15.55 4.32 -10.06
N ASP A 79 -16.78 4.44 -9.56
CA ASP A 79 -17.04 4.73 -8.16
C ASP A 79 -16.69 3.55 -7.24
N LEU A 80 -16.15 3.86 -6.06
CA LEU A 80 -15.79 2.85 -5.06
C LEU A 80 -17.05 2.17 -4.50
N VAL A 81 -17.00 0.84 -4.42
CA VAL A 81 -18.05 0.02 -3.83
C VAL A 81 -17.75 -0.28 -2.37
N TRP A 82 -18.76 -0.08 -1.52
CA TRP A 82 -18.74 -0.38 -0.09
C TRP A 82 -20.00 -1.17 0.33
N PRO A 83 -19.90 -2.06 1.35
CA PRO A 83 -18.69 -2.46 2.07
C PRO A 83 -17.73 -3.28 1.20
N ILE A 84 -16.51 -3.51 1.70
CA ILE A 84 -15.52 -4.38 1.02
C ILE A 84 -16.13 -5.77 0.83
N ASP A 85 -16.18 -6.26 -0.41
CA ASP A 85 -16.36 -7.68 -0.70
C ASP A 85 -15.05 -8.40 -0.38
N TRP A 86 -14.93 -8.87 0.86
CA TRP A 86 -13.73 -9.53 1.33
C TRP A 86 -13.45 -10.87 0.64
N SER A 87 -14.46 -11.57 0.11
CA SER A 87 -14.24 -12.81 -0.63
C SER A 87 -13.45 -12.52 -1.91
N ARG A 88 -13.82 -11.46 -2.63
CA ARG A 88 -13.07 -10.97 -3.80
C ARG A 88 -11.73 -10.38 -3.38
N ASN A 89 -11.74 -9.43 -2.44
CA ASN A 89 -10.57 -8.62 -2.13
C ASN A 89 -9.44 -9.45 -1.51
N SER A 90 -9.76 -10.35 -0.56
CA SER A 90 -8.74 -11.22 0.04
C SER A 90 -8.15 -12.21 -0.96
N PHE A 91 -8.96 -12.71 -1.91
CA PHE A 91 -8.47 -13.58 -2.98
C PHE A 91 -7.43 -12.87 -3.85
N LEU A 92 -7.72 -11.64 -4.28
CA LEU A 92 -6.80 -10.86 -5.12
C LEU A 92 -5.53 -10.45 -4.37
N LEU A 93 -5.64 -10.00 -3.11
CA LEU A 93 -4.47 -9.67 -2.29
C LEU A 93 -3.57 -10.90 -2.08
N ASN A 94 -4.16 -12.05 -1.75
CA ASN A 94 -3.41 -13.29 -1.59
C ASN A 94 -2.73 -13.75 -2.89
N LYS A 95 -3.28 -13.41 -4.07
CA LYS A 95 -2.61 -13.66 -5.36
C LYS A 95 -1.34 -12.82 -5.53
N GLY A 96 -1.36 -11.56 -5.12
CA GLY A 96 -0.18 -10.69 -5.15
C GLY A 96 0.88 -11.15 -4.16
N ILE A 97 0.46 -11.48 -2.94
CA ILE A 97 1.32 -12.08 -1.92
C ILE A 97 1.97 -13.36 -2.46
N GLN A 98 1.17 -14.27 -3.03
CA GLN A 98 1.64 -15.53 -3.59
C GLN A 98 2.74 -15.29 -4.65
N ALA A 99 2.53 -14.36 -5.59
CA ALA A 99 3.53 -14.03 -6.61
C ALA A 99 4.86 -13.58 -6.03
N ILE A 100 4.84 -12.76 -4.96
CA ILE A 100 6.05 -12.29 -4.26
C ILE A 100 6.74 -13.46 -3.56
N ARG A 101 5.98 -14.34 -2.89
CA ARG A 101 6.55 -15.52 -2.21
C ARG A 101 7.19 -16.48 -3.21
N ASP A 102 6.55 -16.72 -4.35
CA ASP A 102 7.03 -17.64 -5.38
C ASP A 102 8.34 -17.14 -6.01
N ILE A 103 8.43 -15.85 -6.37
CA ILE A 103 9.69 -15.29 -6.90
C ILE A 103 10.80 -15.20 -5.83
N SER A 104 10.44 -14.90 -4.58
CA SER A 104 11.35 -14.88 -3.43
C SER A 104 12.01 -16.25 -3.23
N ALA A 105 11.20 -17.31 -3.24
CA ALA A 105 11.67 -18.69 -3.12
C ALA A 105 12.52 -19.12 -4.32
N GLU A 106 12.05 -18.87 -5.54
CA GLU A 106 12.76 -19.28 -6.76
C GLU A 106 14.13 -18.62 -6.90
N LYS A 107 14.24 -17.32 -6.59
CA LYS A 107 15.50 -16.58 -6.70
C LYS A 107 16.34 -16.67 -5.42
N ASN A 108 15.89 -17.41 -4.41
CA ASN A 108 16.53 -17.54 -3.10
C ASN A 108 16.92 -16.17 -2.51
N LYS A 109 15.98 -15.22 -2.58
CA LYS A 109 16.13 -13.84 -2.11
C LYS A 109 14.97 -13.54 -1.21
N ASP A 110 15.26 -13.27 0.05
CA ASP A 110 14.26 -12.80 1.00
C ASP A 110 13.70 -11.43 0.56
N ILE A 111 12.39 -11.40 0.33
CA ILE A 111 11.59 -10.22 -0.05
C ILE A 111 10.47 -10.08 0.97
N GLY A 112 10.45 -8.96 1.68
CA GLY A 112 9.35 -8.63 2.60
C GLY A 112 8.08 -8.30 1.84
N VAL A 113 6.94 -8.80 2.28
CA VAL A 113 5.61 -8.48 1.75
C VAL A 113 4.97 -7.40 2.61
N MET A 114 4.53 -6.29 2.00
CA MET A 114 3.86 -5.19 2.69
C MET A 114 2.40 -5.03 2.21
N LEU A 115 1.51 -4.77 3.17
CA LEU A 115 0.17 -4.23 2.90
C LEU A 115 0.11 -2.80 3.43
N HIS A 116 -0.45 -1.89 2.65
CA HIS A 116 -0.36 -0.45 2.91
C HIS A 116 -1.74 0.21 3.01
N ILE A 117 -2.00 0.87 4.15
CA ILE A 117 -3.27 1.56 4.42
C ILE A 117 -3.04 3.03 4.76
N ALA A 118 -3.82 3.91 4.15
CA ALA A 118 -3.81 5.33 4.45
C ALA A 118 -4.43 5.61 5.83
N GLN A 119 -3.70 6.33 6.66
CA GLN A 119 -4.07 6.80 7.99
C GLN A 119 -4.25 5.70 9.07
N PRO A 120 -3.75 5.92 10.30
CA PRO A 120 -3.80 4.93 11.38
C PRO A 120 -5.20 4.46 11.76
N GLU A 121 -6.20 5.35 11.77
CA GLU A 121 -7.59 5.01 12.10
C GLU A 121 -8.18 3.97 11.16
N ASN A 122 -7.76 3.96 9.90
CA ASN A 122 -8.24 3.02 8.91
C ASN A 122 -7.51 1.69 9.02
N ALA A 123 -6.19 1.74 9.23
CA ALA A 123 -5.37 0.55 9.40
C ALA A 123 -5.89 -0.34 10.56
N LEU A 124 -6.35 0.26 11.67
CA LEU A 124 -6.86 -0.48 12.83
C LEU A 124 -8.00 -1.44 12.47
N TRP A 125 -9.04 -0.94 11.78
CA TRP A 125 -10.18 -1.80 11.39
C TRP A 125 -9.88 -2.62 10.13
N TRP A 126 -9.07 -2.10 9.21
CA TRP A 126 -8.81 -2.78 7.94
C TRP A 126 -8.02 -4.07 8.15
N PHE A 127 -6.93 -4.04 8.94
CA PHE A 127 -6.14 -5.23 9.21
C PHE A 127 -6.91 -6.27 10.04
N GLU A 128 -7.87 -5.83 10.86
CA GLU A 128 -8.74 -6.75 11.61
C GLU A 128 -9.59 -7.54 10.62
N GLN A 129 -10.28 -6.84 9.73
CA GLN A 129 -11.15 -7.48 8.75
C GLN A 129 -10.37 -8.31 7.72
N ALA A 130 -9.22 -7.81 7.24
CA ALA A 130 -8.36 -8.55 6.32
C ALA A 130 -7.89 -9.88 6.92
N THR A 131 -7.45 -9.85 8.19
CA THR A 131 -7.01 -11.04 8.93
C THR A 131 -8.16 -12.03 9.11
N GLN A 132 -9.36 -11.56 9.50
CA GLN A 132 -10.56 -12.40 9.62
C GLN A 132 -10.96 -13.07 8.29
N ASN A 133 -10.60 -12.45 7.16
CA ASN A 133 -10.87 -12.95 5.81
C ASN A 133 -9.66 -13.64 5.15
N GLY A 134 -8.63 -13.99 5.93
CA GLY A 134 -7.54 -14.86 5.50
C GLY A 134 -6.37 -14.17 4.79
N VAL A 135 -6.22 -12.84 4.90
CA VAL A 135 -5.02 -12.13 4.45
C VAL A 135 -4.03 -12.04 5.63
N THR A 136 -3.13 -13.02 5.74
CA THR A 136 -2.24 -13.15 6.92
C THR A 136 -0.76 -13.34 6.59
N ASP A 137 -0.43 -13.72 5.35
CA ASP A 137 0.94 -13.98 4.90
C ASP A 137 1.65 -12.70 4.39
N PHE A 138 1.74 -11.69 5.25
CA PHE A 138 2.54 -10.48 5.00
C PHE A 138 3.52 -10.26 6.14
N ASP A 139 4.56 -9.47 5.91
CA ASP A 139 5.64 -9.22 6.87
C ASP A 139 5.60 -7.80 7.46
N TRP A 140 5.13 -6.84 6.64
CA TRP A 140 5.12 -5.41 6.97
C TRP A 140 3.72 -4.81 6.91
N ILE A 141 3.41 -4.01 7.92
CA ILE A 141 2.32 -3.04 7.92
C ILE A 141 2.87 -1.70 7.43
N GLY A 142 2.43 -1.25 6.25
CA GLY A 142 2.67 0.10 5.75
C GLY A 142 1.53 1.02 6.18
N VAL A 143 1.86 2.24 6.61
CA VAL A 143 0.86 3.28 6.92
C VAL A 143 1.28 4.62 6.32
N SER A 144 0.41 5.28 5.56
CA SER A 144 0.55 6.72 5.30
C SER A 144 0.10 7.50 6.52
N TYR A 145 0.86 8.51 6.92
CA TYR A 145 0.48 9.39 8.02
C TYR A 145 0.70 10.86 7.67
N TYR A 146 -0.42 11.58 7.57
CA TYR A 146 -0.45 13.02 7.35
C TYR A 146 -1.30 13.66 8.44
N PRO A 147 -0.72 14.42 9.40
CA PRO A 147 -1.45 14.92 10.57
C PRO A 147 -2.73 15.70 10.25
N ILE A 148 -2.74 16.49 9.16
CA ILE A 148 -3.90 17.30 8.76
C ILE A 148 -5.12 16.46 8.33
N TRP A 149 -4.90 15.23 7.85
CA TRP A 149 -5.96 14.35 7.35
C TRP A 149 -6.23 13.16 8.28
N SER A 150 -5.59 13.10 9.44
CA SER A 150 -5.80 12.05 10.43
C SER A 150 -6.56 12.57 11.64
N THR A 151 -7.36 11.68 12.21
CA THR A 151 -7.93 11.83 13.55
C THR A 151 -6.89 11.63 14.66
N TYR A 152 -5.71 11.08 14.34
CA TYR A 152 -4.56 10.96 15.22
C TYR A 152 -3.56 12.10 15.00
N ASP A 153 -3.13 12.72 16.09
CA ASP A 153 -2.07 13.73 16.09
C ASP A 153 -0.72 13.11 16.53
N LEU A 154 0.36 13.91 16.45
CA LEU A 154 1.70 13.45 16.82
C LEU A 154 1.81 13.01 18.28
N SER A 155 0.91 13.46 19.17
CA SER A 155 0.93 13.08 20.58
C SER A 155 0.33 11.71 20.84
N ASN A 156 -0.55 11.21 19.95
CA ASN A 156 -1.29 9.97 20.17
C ASN A 156 -1.18 8.93 19.04
N VAL A 157 -0.58 9.25 17.88
CA VAL A 157 -0.41 8.31 16.76
C VAL A 157 0.32 7.03 17.17
N GLY A 158 1.28 7.13 18.10
CA GLY A 158 2.03 5.99 18.61
C GLY A 158 1.14 4.91 19.25
N THR A 159 -0.05 5.27 19.77
CA THR A 159 -1.01 4.30 20.30
C THR A 159 -1.56 3.39 19.20
N ALA A 160 -2.02 3.96 18.08
CA ALA A 160 -2.54 3.19 16.96
C ALA A 160 -1.47 2.29 16.34
N LEU A 161 -0.26 2.83 16.12
CA LEU A 161 0.85 2.07 15.55
C LEU A 161 1.26 0.90 16.47
N ASN A 162 1.32 1.13 17.78
CA ASN A 162 1.63 0.07 18.73
C ASN A 162 0.53 -1.00 18.80
N THR A 163 -0.74 -0.62 18.68
CA THR A 163 -1.84 -1.60 18.56
C THR A 163 -1.63 -2.49 17.33
N LEU A 164 -1.36 -1.92 16.15
CA LEU A 164 -1.10 -2.70 14.93
C LEU A 164 0.08 -3.67 15.09
N ILE A 165 1.22 -3.18 15.59
CA ILE A 165 2.42 -3.99 15.81
C ILE A 165 2.12 -5.17 16.74
N THR A 166 1.52 -4.89 17.90
CA THR A 166 1.31 -5.91 18.94
C THR A 166 0.20 -6.91 18.60
N THR A 167 -0.85 -6.47 17.89
CA THR A 167 -1.96 -7.36 17.50
C THR A 167 -1.55 -8.35 16.43
N TYR A 168 -0.82 -7.91 15.39
CA TYR A 168 -0.48 -8.77 14.24
C TYR A 168 0.92 -9.37 14.30
N ASN A 169 1.77 -8.90 15.22
CA ASN A 169 3.17 -9.31 15.37
C ASN A 169 3.94 -9.21 14.03
N LYS A 170 3.83 -8.04 13.41
CA LYS A 170 4.46 -7.67 12.13
C LYS A 170 5.31 -6.42 12.34
N ASP A 171 6.30 -6.23 11.47
CA ASP A 171 7.02 -4.96 11.42
C ASP A 171 6.10 -3.87 10.87
N LEU A 172 6.33 -2.62 11.26
CA LEU A 172 5.53 -1.47 10.81
C LEU A 172 6.43 -0.35 10.30
N MET A 173 6.07 0.24 9.17
CA MET A 173 6.72 1.41 8.59
C MET A 173 5.70 2.48 8.23
N VAL A 174 5.97 3.73 8.63
CA VAL A 174 5.29 4.89 8.04
C VAL A 174 5.94 5.14 6.69
N VAL A 175 5.24 4.80 5.60
CA VAL A 175 5.82 4.79 4.23
C VAL A 175 5.59 6.09 3.49
N GLU A 176 4.56 6.84 3.87
CA GLU A 176 4.28 8.18 3.33
C GLU A 176 3.99 9.15 4.47
N THR A 177 4.60 10.33 4.40
CA THR A 177 4.31 11.47 5.26
C THR A 177 4.87 12.73 4.62
N ALA A 178 4.35 13.89 4.99
CA ALA A 178 4.96 15.17 4.65
C ALA A 178 4.62 16.24 5.68
N TYR A 179 5.44 17.27 5.70
CA TYR A 179 5.26 18.46 6.51
C TYR A 179 5.72 19.69 5.71
N PRO A 180 5.02 20.84 5.78
CA PRO A 180 5.46 22.02 5.05
C PRO A 180 6.81 22.51 5.59
N PHE A 181 7.81 22.60 4.71
CA PHE A 181 9.09 23.30 4.99
C PHE A 181 8.99 24.82 4.75
N THR A 182 8.00 25.26 3.97
CA THR A 182 7.70 26.68 3.79
C THR A 182 6.25 26.82 3.35
N LEU A 183 5.63 27.96 3.66
CA LEU A 183 4.29 28.32 3.17
C LEU A 183 4.32 29.09 1.86
N THR A 184 5.51 29.41 1.34
CA THR A 184 5.65 30.07 0.04
C THR A 184 5.66 29.03 -1.08
N ASP A 185 4.84 29.24 -2.10
CA ASP A 185 4.82 28.37 -3.28
C ASP A 185 6.13 28.51 -4.06
N ALA A 186 6.66 27.39 -4.55
CA ALA A 186 7.90 27.38 -5.36
C ALA A 186 7.65 27.84 -6.81
N ASP A 187 6.46 27.59 -7.33
CA ASP A 187 6.02 27.97 -8.67
C ASP A 187 4.49 28.25 -8.68
N SER A 188 3.84 28.18 -9.85
CA SER A 188 2.40 28.43 -9.98
C SER A 188 1.50 27.29 -9.50
N ALA A 189 2.05 26.11 -9.22
CA ALA A 189 1.35 25.01 -8.58
C ALA A 189 1.47 25.19 -7.05
N GLY A 190 0.37 25.56 -6.41
CA GLY A 190 0.35 25.83 -4.98
C GLY A 190 0.73 24.60 -4.14
N ASN A 191 1.32 24.85 -2.97
CA ASN A 191 1.67 23.79 -2.02
C ASN A 191 0.42 23.01 -1.58
N ILE A 192 0.53 21.67 -1.60
CA ILE A 192 -0.52 20.77 -1.11
C ILE A 192 -0.76 20.97 0.40
N LEU A 193 0.32 21.18 1.15
CA LEU A 193 0.29 21.46 2.58
C LEU A 193 0.53 22.94 2.83
N ASN A 194 -0.49 23.63 3.35
CA ASN A 194 -0.47 25.06 3.64
C ASN A 194 -0.48 25.30 5.16
N ALA A 195 -0.86 26.51 5.60
CA ALA A 195 -0.91 26.87 7.02
C ALA A 195 -1.80 25.94 7.88
N ASP A 196 -2.82 25.32 7.28
CA ASP A 196 -3.72 24.39 7.96
C ASP A 196 -3.02 23.06 8.32
N ALA A 197 -1.87 22.76 7.71
CA ALA A 197 -1.08 21.58 8.00
C ALA A 197 -0.11 21.77 9.17
N LEU A 198 0.01 22.99 9.72
CA LEU A 198 0.93 23.28 10.80
C LEU A 198 0.47 22.64 12.12
N VAL A 199 1.39 21.91 12.75
CA VAL A 199 1.22 21.38 14.09
C VAL A 199 1.77 22.38 15.10
N SER A 200 1.02 22.60 16.19
CA SER A 200 1.41 23.51 17.27
C SER A 200 2.82 23.19 17.78
N GLY A 201 3.70 24.20 17.77
CA GLY A 201 5.10 24.06 18.18
C GLY A 201 6.09 23.70 17.05
N TYR A 202 5.61 23.42 15.84
CA TYR A 202 6.44 23.08 14.68
C TYR A 202 6.15 24.06 13.53
N PRO A 203 6.93 25.14 13.36
CA PRO A 203 6.74 26.03 12.22
C PRO A 203 7.20 25.36 10.91
N ALA A 204 6.70 25.90 9.78
CA ALA A 204 7.30 25.67 8.47
C ALA A 204 8.61 26.48 8.37
#